data_AF-A0A392N408-F1
#
_entry.id   AF-A0A392N408-F1
#
_cell.length_a   1.000
_cell.length_b   1.000
_cell.length_c   1.000
_cell.angle_alpha   90.00
_cell.angle_beta   90.00
_cell.angle_gamma   90.00
#
_symmetry.space_group_name_H-M   'P 1'
#
loop_
_entity.id
_entity.type
_entity.pdbx_description
1 polymer ?
#
loop_
_entity_poly.entity_id
_entity_poly.type
_entity_poly.pdbx_seq_one_letter_code
_entity_poly.pdbx_strand_id
1 'polypeptide(L)'
;MGELDTGPFHEAMQKRYNEEEAEDKATELCSLWEEYLKDPDWHPFKVVMVDGKEKEIIKDDDEKLNGLRKDLGEKAYNAVVAALTEINQYNPSGRYVTSELWNYKAGRRATLQEGVQFLLNHWKRKKEMFS
;
A
#
# COMPACT_ATOMS: atom_id res chain seq x y z
N MET A 1 4.41 -3.59 1.06
CA MET A 1 3.08 -3.54 1.70
C MET A 1 2.91 -2.21 2.38
N GLY A 2 1.83 -1.52 2.09
CA GLY A 2 1.51 -0.19 2.62
C GLY A 2 1.98 0.99 1.78
N GLU A 3 2.53 0.74 0.59
CA GLU A 3 2.91 1.79 -0.35
C GLU A 3 1.67 2.27 -1.09
N LEU A 4 1.55 3.59 -1.30
CA LEU A 4 0.43 4.18 -2.02
C LEU A 4 0.63 3.98 -3.53
N ASP A 5 -0.36 3.38 -4.19
CA ASP A 5 -0.42 3.40 -5.66
C ASP A 5 -0.77 4.82 -6.13
N THR A 6 0.21 5.50 -6.72
CA THR A 6 0.06 6.87 -7.21
C THR A 6 -0.67 6.93 -8.55
N GLY A 7 -0.72 5.84 -9.32
CA GLY A 7 -1.30 5.80 -10.66
C GLY A 7 -2.71 6.41 -10.76
N PRO A 8 -3.65 6.05 -9.87
CA PRO A 8 -4.97 6.66 -9.82
C PRO A 8 -5.00 8.17 -9.61
N PHE A 9 -4.02 8.75 -8.92
CA PHE A 9 -3.89 10.19 -8.72
C PHE A 9 -3.46 10.88 -10.00
N HIS A 10 -2.44 10.34 -10.69
CA HIS A 10 -2.02 10.84 -12.00
C HIS A 10 -3.16 10.75 -13.02
N GLU A 11 -3.88 9.61 -13.08
CA GLU A 11 -5.04 9.46 -13.95
C GLU A 11 -6.15 10.50 -13.67
N ALA A 12 -6.36 10.86 -12.39
CA ALA A 12 -7.35 11.85 -12.01
C ALA A 12 -6.91 13.28 -12.39
N MET A 13 -5.63 13.61 -12.21
CA MET A 13 -5.09 14.93 -12.53
C MET A 13 -4.98 15.16 -14.04
N GLN A 14 -4.59 14.16 -14.82
CA GLN A 14 -4.52 14.23 -16.29
C GLN A 14 -5.88 14.52 -16.96
N LYS A 15 -6.99 14.25 -16.27
CA LYS A 15 -8.34 14.60 -16.77
C LYS A 15 -8.68 16.08 -16.57
N ARG A 16 -7.92 16.80 -15.76
CA ARG A 16 -8.21 18.17 -15.30
C ARG A 16 -7.17 19.19 -15.77
N TYR A 17 -5.93 18.75 -15.95
CA TYR A 17 -4.78 19.61 -16.20
C TYR A 17 -3.99 19.14 -17.42
N ASN A 18 -3.08 19.99 -17.90
CA ASN A 18 -2.09 19.57 -18.88
C ASN A 18 -1.05 18.62 -18.24
N GLU A 19 -0.19 17.99 -19.04
CA GLU A 19 0.73 16.94 -18.57
C GLU A 19 1.66 17.40 -17.45
N GLU A 20 2.31 18.57 -17.60
CA GLU A 20 3.24 19.12 -16.60
C GLU A 20 2.51 19.47 -15.30
N GLU A 21 1.40 20.20 -15.40
CA GLU A 21 0.58 20.56 -14.23
C GLU A 21 -0.03 19.32 -13.55
N ALA A 22 -0.44 18.31 -14.32
CA ALA A 22 -1.03 17.10 -13.79
C ALA A 22 -0.02 16.29 -12.97
N GLU A 23 1.23 16.23 -13.42
CA GLU A 23 2.31 15.52 -12.74
C GLU A 23 2.64 16.17 -11.40
N ASP A 24 2.82 17.49 -11.38
CA ASP A 24 3.10 18.24 -10.15
C ASP A 24 1.95 18.10 -9.15
N LYS A 25 0.70 18.25 -9.62
CA LYS A 25 -0.49 18.13 -8.76
C LYS A 25 -0.68 16.72 -8.21
N ALA A 26 -0.42 15.71 -9.02
CA ALA A 26 -0.51 14.32 -8.58
C ALA A 26 0.55 14.03 -7.52
N THR A 27 1.78 14.51 -7.71
CA THR A 27 2.90 14.32 -6.77
C THR A 27 2.63 15.01 -5.43
N GLU A 28 2.18 16.26 -5.44
CA GLU A 28 1.80 17.01 -4.23
C GLU A 28 0.73 16.25 -3.44
N LEU A 29 -0.29 15.75 -4.15
CA LEU A 29 -1.42 15.08 -3.52
C LEU A 29 -1.05 13.68 -3.01
N CYS A 30 -0.25 12.91 -3.75
CA CYS A 30 0.27 11.63 -3.27
C CYS A 30 1.08 11.81 -1.98
N SER A 31 1.96 12.80 -1.96
CA SER A 31 2.76 13.14 -0.77
C SER A 31 1.87 13.46 0.44
N LEU A 32 0.80 14.24 0.23
CA LEU A 32 -0.17 14.54 1.30
C LEU A 32 -0.83 13.28 1.85
N TRP A 33 -1.26 12.37 0.97
CA TRP A 33 -1.89 11.12 1.38
C TRP A 33 -0.93 10.16 2.07
N GLU A 34 0.32 10.10 1.63
CA GLU A 34 1.37 9.35 2.32
C GLU A 34 1.60 9.87 3.75
N GLU A 35 1.56 11.18 3.97
CA GLU A 35 1.65 11.75 5.32
C GLU A 35 0.44 11.41 6.17
N TYR A 36 -0.78 11.43 5.61
CA TYR A 36 -1.96 10.93 6.33
C TYR A 36 -1.83 9.45 6.68
N LEU A 37 -1.33 8.60 5.77
CA LEU A 37 -1.16 7.17 6.02
C LEU A 37 -0.16 6.88 7.16
N LYS A 38 0.83 7.77 7.36
CA LYS A 38 1.82 7.69 8.43
C LYS A 38 1.31 8.24 9.77
N ASP A 39 0.24 9.03 9.77
CA ASP A 39 -0.33 9.65 10.96
C ASP A 39 -0.95 8.60 11.89
N PRO A 40 -0.40 8.36 13.10
CA PRO A 40 -0.95 7.38 14.02
C PRO A 40 -2.32 7.79 14.58
N ASP A 41 -2.62 9.09 14.64
CA ASP A 41 -3.89 9.61 15.16
C ASP A 41 -5.03 9.42 14.14
N TRP A 42 -4.69 9.25 12.86
CA TRP A 42 -5.66 8.91 11.83
C TRP A 42 -5.84 7.39 11.71
N HIS A 43 -6.89 6.90 12.36
CA HIS A 43 -7.27 5.49 12.36
C HIS A 43 -8.76 5.30 11.99
N PRO A 44 -9.09 5.36 10.69
CA PRO A 44 -10.48 5.29 10.22
C PRO A 44 -10.99 3.85 10.12
N PHE A 45 -10.74 3.05 11.15
CA PHE A 45 -11.23 1.68 11.26
C PHE A 45 -12.28 1.54 12.36
N LYS A 46 -13.24 0.66 12.13
CA LYS A 46 -14.21 0.20 13.14
C LYS A 46 -14.15 -1.33 13.22
N VAL A 47 -14.31 -1.85 14.43
CA VAL A 47 -14.40 -3.29 14.68
C VAL A 47 -15.85 -3.72 14.48
N VAL A 48 -16.05 -4.77 13.70
CA VAL A 48 -17.36 -5.42 13.51
C VAL A 48 -17.24 -6.92 13.74
N MET A 49 -18.35 -7.54 14.13
CA MET A 49 -18.44 -9.00 14.30
C MET A 49 -18.92 -9.64 13.00
N VAL A 50 -18.08 -10.48 12.39
CA VAL A 50 -18.42 -11.26 11.20
C VAL A 50 -18.14 -12.73 11.52
N ASP A 51 -19.17 -13.56 11.46
CA ASP A 51 -19.10 -15.01 11.78
C ASP A 51 -18.47 -15.30 13.15
N GLY A 52 -18.79 -14.47 14.15
CA GLY A 52 -18.27 -14.62 15.51
C GLY A 52 -16.80 -14.21 15.68
N LYS A 53 -16.19 -13.59 14.67
CA LYS A 53 -14.82 -13.04 14.74
C LYS A 53 -14.83 -11.52 14.57
N GLU A 54 -14.01 -10.85 15.36
CA GLU A 54 -13.73 -9.42 15.19
C GLU A 54 -12.98 -9.19 13.88
N LYS A 55 -13.46 -8.23 13.09
CA LYS A 55 -12.81 -7.75 11.87
C LYS A 55 -12.80 -6.23 11.88
N GLU A 56 -11.66 -5.64 11.52
CA GLU A 56 -11.55 -4.21 11.27
C GLU A 56 -11.97 -3.91 9.83
N ILE A 57 -12.88 -2.94 9.69
CA ILE A 57 -13.32 -2.41 8.40
C ILE A 57 -13.21 -0.89 8.41
N ILE A 58 -13.14 -0.28 7.23
CA ILE A 58 -13.09 1.17 7.08
C ILE A 58 -14.39 1.80 7.59
N LYS A 59 -14.26 2.95 8.25
CA LYS A 59 -15.38 3.82 8.65
C LYS A 59 -15.99 4.48 7.41
N ASP A 60 -17.29 4.27 7.21
CA ASP A 60 -18.02 4.83 6.06
C ASP A 60 -18.16 6.36 6.14
N ASP A 61 -18.01 6.94 7.33
CA ASP A 61 -18.15 8.36 7.65
C ASP A 61 -16.82 9.11 7.76
N ASP A 62 -15.68 8.50 7.42
CA ASP A 62 -14.39 9.20 7.44
C ASP A 62 -14.36 10.35 6.42
N GLU A 63 -14.17 11.58 6.91
CA GLU A 63 -14.25 12.79 6.11
C GLU A 63 -13.18 12.86 5.02
N LYS A 64 -11.94 12.44 5.33
CA LYS A 64 -10.82 12.49 4.37
C LYS A 64 -11.07 11.51 3.23
N LEU A 65 -11.43 10.27 3.54
CA LEU A 65 -11.71 9.24 2.53
C LEU A 65 -12.93 9.58 1.68
N ASN A 66 -13.99 10.13 2.29
CA ASN A 66 -15.16 10.58 1.56
C ASN A 66 -14.84 11.77 0.64
N GLY A 67 -14.01 12.71 1.10
CA GLY A 67 -13.46 13.80 0.30
C GLY A 67 -12.68 13.27 -0.91
N LEU A 68 -11.73 12.36 -0.69
CA LEU A 68 -10.94 11.70 -1.74
C LEU A 68 -11.83 11.07 -2.82
N ARG A 69 -12.84 10.31 -2.39
CA ARG A 69 -13.76 9.62 -3.29
C ARG A 69 -14.57 10.59 -4.13
N LYS A 70 -15.02 11.69 -3.53
CA LYS A 70 -15.75 12.75 -4.23
C LYS A 70 -14.86 13.49 -5.22
N ASP A 71 -13.63 13.79 -4.81
CA ASP A 71 -12.74 14.70 -5.54
C ASP A 71 -11.92 13.98 -6.61
N LEU A 72 -11.55 12.71 -6.42
CA LEU A 72 -10.71 11.95 -7.37
C LEU A 72 -11.37 10.67 -7.88
N GLY A 73 -12.47 10.23 -7.25
CA GLY A 73 -13.22 9.06 -7.65
C GLY A 73 -12.76 7.76 -6.99
N GLU A 74 -13.40 6.68 -7.41
CA GLU A 74 -13.29 5.36 -6.77
C GLU A 74 -11.88 4.77 -6.80
N LYS A 75 -11.12 5.01 -7.88
CA LYS A 75 -9.79 4.43 -8.05
C LYS A 75 -8.81 4.96 -7.00
N ALA A 76 -8.78 6.28 -6.79
CA ALA A 76 -7.91 6.90 -5.79
C ALA A 76 -8.31 6.48 -4.37
N TYR A 77 -9.62 6.44 -4.09
CA TYR A 77 -10.14 5.90 -2.83
C TYR A 77 -9.66 4.47 -2.57
N ASN A 78 -9.78 3.58 -3.55
CA ASN A 78 -9.36 2.18 -3.41
C ASN A 78 -7.85 2.04 -3.19
N ALA A 79 -7.03 2.85 -3.85
CA ALA A 79 -5.57 2.84 -3.66
C ALA A 79 -5.19 3.22 -2.22
N VAL A 80 -5.79 4.29 -1.68
CA VAL A 80 -5.54 4.70 -0.29
C VAL A 80 -6.05 3.67 0.71
N VAL A 81 -7.25 3.12 0.51
CA VAL A 81 -7.81 2.08 1.39
C VAL A 81 -6.96 0.82 1.38
N ALA A 82 -6.44 0.42 0.21
CA ALA A 82 -5.53 -0.71 0.11
C ALA A 82 -4.25 -0.46 0.91
N ALA A 83 -3.57 0.66 0.67
CA ALA A 83 -2.35 1.03 1.40
C ALA A 83 -2.60 1.10 2.93
N LEU A 84 -3.68 1.75 3.35
CA LEU A 84 -4.04 1.87 4.76
C LEU A 84 -4.32 0.50 5.41
N THR A 85 -5.03 -0.39 4.72
CA THR A 85 -5.33 -1.74 5.20
C THR A 85 -4.07 -2.57 5.31
N GLU A 86 -3.16 -2.49 4.34
CA GLU A 86 -1.87 -3.16 4.39
C GLU A 86 -1.01 -2.63 5.54
N ILE A 87 -0.92 -1.31 5.73
CA ILE A 87 -0.21 -0.73 6.88
C ILE A 87 -0.74 -1.29 8.19
N ASN A 88 -2.07 -1.33 8.35
CA ASN A 88 -2.68 -1.82 9.58
C ASN A 88 -2.45 -3.33 9.82
N GLN A 89 -2.38 -4.13 8.76
CA GLN A 89 -2.10 -5.56 8.87
C GLN A 89 -0.63 -5.88 9.18
N TYR A 90 0.29 -5.12 8.61
CA TYR A 90 1.72 -5.45 8.63
C TYR A 90 2.50 -4.65 9.67
N ASN A 91 2.14 -3.40 9.92
CA ASN A 91 2.84 -2.52 10.83
C ASN A 91 1.88 -1.51 11.50
N PRO A 92 0.89 -1.99 12.27
CA PRO A 92 -0.15 -1.11 12.84
C PRO A 92 0.42 -0.02 13.75
N SER A 93 1.47 -0.33 14.52
CA SER A 93 2.11 0.62 15.43
C SER A 93 3.11 1.54 14.73
N GLY A 94 3.86 1.03 13.75
CA GLY A 94 4.95 1.79 13.12
C GLY A 94 4.52 2.59 11.89
N ARG A 95 3.42 2.22 11.23
CA ARG A 95 2.86 2.91 10.05
C ARG A 95 3.82 3.13 8.86
N TYR A 96 4.95 2.41 8.82
CA TYR A 96 5.91 2.46 7.71
C TYR A 96 5.67 1.34 6.69
N VAL A 97 5.96 1.64 5.42
CA VAL A 97 6.00 0.66 4.34
C VAL A 97 6.94 -0.48 4.74
N THR A 98 6.45 -1.72 4.62
CA THR A 98 7.23 -2.91 4.90
C THR A 98 7.60 -3.61 3.60
N SER A 99 8.90 -3.79 3.39
CA SER A 99 9.43 -4.59 2.28
C SER A 99 9.14 -6.08 2.51
N GLU A 100 8.56 -6.74 1.52
CA GLU A 100 8.33 -8.18 1.56
C GLU A 100 9.09 -8.93 0.47
N LEU A 101 9.54 -10.14 0.79
CA LEU A 101 10.11 -11.03 -0.20
C LEU A 101 9.00 -11.59 -1.09
N TRP A 102 9.07 -11.35 -2.40
CA TRP A 102 8.05 -11.78 -3.36
C TRP A 102 8.50 -12.98 -4.20
N ASN A 103 7.64 -13.99 -4.34
CA ASN A 103 7.84 -15.06 -5.29
C ASN A 103 7.10 -14.71 -6.60
N TYR A 104 7.84 -14.11 -7.53
CA TYR A 104 7.29 -13.72 -8.85
C TYR A 104 6.71 -14.88 -9.64
N LYS A 105 7.26 -16.10 -9.51
CA LYS A 105 6.72 -17.28 -10.21
C LYS A 105 5.37 -17.71 -9.66
N ALA A 106 5.16 -17.54 -8.35
CA ALA A 106 3.92 -17.92 -7.68
C ALA A 106 2.90 -16.77 -7.58
N GLY A 107 3.30 -15.54 -7.94
CA GLY A 107 2.42 -14.36 -7.84
C GLY A 107 1.98 -14.05 -6.40
N ARG A 108 2.78 -14.42 -5.40
CA ARG A 108 2.49 -14.20 -3.98
C ARG A 108 3.75 -13.94 -3.18
N ARG A 109 3.58 -13.52 -1.92
CA ARG A 109 4.66 -13.45 -0.93
C ARG A 109 5.42 -14.78 -0.89
N ALA A 110 6.74 -14.70 -0.90
CA ALA A 110 7.60 -15.84 -0.71
C ALA A 110 7.47 -16.37 0.72
N THR A 111 7.44 -17.68 0.86
CA THR A 111 7.55 -18.35 2.15
C THR A 111 8.98 -18.26 2.67
N LEU A 112 9.15 -18.45 3.99
CA LEU A 112 10.48 -18.53 4.60
C LEU A 112 11.32 -19.64 3.94
N GLN A 113 10.71 -20.78 3.64
CA GLN A 113 11.39 -21.89 2.96
C GLN A 113 11.89 -21.48 1.58
N GLU A 114 11.06 -20.81 0.76
CA GLU A 114 11.47 -20.31 -0.56
C GLU A 114 12.62 -19.31 -0.46
N GLY A 115 12.60 -18.40 0.53
CA GLY A 115 13.67 -17.45 0.78
C GLY A 115 14.99 -18.11 1.18
N VAL A 116 14.96 -19.03 2.15
CA VAL A 116 16.16 -19.77 2.60
C VAL A 116 16.72 -20.60 1.45
N GLN A 117 15.87 -21.28 0.68
CA GLN A 117 16.30 -22.08 -0.45
C GLN A 117 16.97 -21.22 -1.54
N PHE A 118 16.44 -20.02 -1.80
CA PHE A 118 17.03 -19.08 -2.75
C PHE A 118 18.44 -18.64 -2.30
N LEU A 119 18.59 -18.26 -1.02
CA LEU A 119 19.88 -17.85 -0.45
C LEU A 119 20.92 -18.97 -0.49
N LEU A 120 20.55 -20.19 -0.10
CA LEU A 120 21.43 -21.36 -0.14
C LEU A 120 21.90 -21.68 -1.57
N ASN A 121 20.98 -21.64 -2.54
CA ASN A 121 21.30 -21.88 -3.94
C ASN A 121 22.18 -20.77 -4.54
N HIS A 122 22.02 -19.52 -4.09
CA HIS A 122 22.87 -18.41 -4.50
C HIS A 122 24.29 -18.55 -3.93
N TRP A 123 24.41 -18.93 -2.65
CA TRP A 123 25.70 -19.16 -2.01
C TRP A 123 26.49 -20.31 -2.65
N LYS A 124 25.84 -21.45 -2.92
CA LYS A 124 26.49 -22.60 -3.59
C LYS A 124 27.07 -22.22 -4.95
N ARG A 125 26.29 -21.53 -5.79
CA ARG A 125 26.75 -21.06 -7.11
C ARG A 125 27.95 -20.11 -7.02
N LYS A 126 27.93 -19.17 -6.07
CA LYS A 126 29.10 -18.30 -5.85
C LYS A 126 30.32 -19.10 -5.43
N LYS A 127 30.16 -20.07 -4.53
CA LYS A 127 31.28 -20.92 -4.08
C LYS A 127 31.91 -21.71 -5.24
N GLU A 128 31.09 -22.24 -6.14
CA GLU A 128 31.54 -22.97 -7.34
C GLU A 128 32.21 -22.07 -8.39
N MET A 129 31.85 -20.78 -8.45
CA MET A 129 32.48 -19.83 -9.37
C MET A 129 33.87 -19.34 -8.92
N PHE A 130 34.20 -19.48 -7.62
CA PHE A 130 35.47 -19.04 -7.04
C PHE A 130 36.35 -20.20 -6.56
N SER A 131 36.03 -21.44 -6.96
CA SER A 131 36.82 -22.65 -6.75
C SER A 131 37.38 -23.16 -8.06
#